data_AF-A0A918PV11-F1
#
_entry.id   AF-A0A918PV11-F1
#
_cell.length_a   1.000
_cell.length_b   1.000
_cell.length_c   1.000
_cell.angle_alpha   90.00
_cell.angle_beta   90.00
_cell.angle_gamma   90.00
#
_symmetry.space_group_name_H-M   'P 1'
#
loop_
_entity.id
_entity.type
_entity.pdbx_description
1 polymer ?
#
loop_
_entity_poly.entity_id
_entity_poly.type
_entity_poly.pdbx_seq_one_letter_code
_entity_poly.pdbx_strand_id
1 'polypeptide(L)'
;MGRSTNALLVYGYDLGGDGDGDGWKVQETDEYGGLAELDWFDEEHPEADFCDAVERRLLAVLGGFTEEWTEDARNTGYYDREKAAKARVHVKVETHCSDGAPSYLLAVNVTTARRGDPVVIDVDDLTRSRLAADWDDLLAEALQALGLTPLQAAPAWILASYADGF
;
A
#
# COMPACT_ATOMS: atom_id res chain seq x y z
N MET A 1 -4.49 30.08 -3.64
CA MET A 1 -4.26 29.24 -2.45
C MET A 1 -3.27 28.16 -2.83
N GLY A 2 -2.24 27.89 -2.03
CA GLY A 2 -1.25 26.84 -2.33
C GLY A 2 -1.78 25.47 -1.89
N ARG A 3 -1.72 24.48 -2.77
CA ARG A 3 -2.06 23.08 -2.44
C ARG A 3 -0.92 22.46 -1.64
N SER A 4 -1.26 21.59 -0.68
CA SER A 4 -0.27 20.78 0.01
C SER A 4 0.11 19.63 -0.91
N THR A 5 1.41 19.43 -1.10
CA THR A 5 1.93 18.31 -1.90
C THR A 5 3.05 17.66 -1.11
N ASN A 6 2.95 16.35 -0.95
CA ASN A 6 3.98 15.52 -0.35
C ASN A 6 4.77 14.83 -1.46
N ALA A 7 6.07 14.70 -1.28
CA ALA A 7 6.89 13.80 -2.09
C ALA A 7 7.08 12.50 -1.31
N LEU A 8 6.94 11.38 -2.02
CA LEU A 8 7.06 10.03 -1.49
C LEU A 8 8.23 9.35 -2.21
N LEU A 9 9.24 8.91 -1.45
CA LEU A 9 10.24 7.97 -1.93
C LEU A 9 9.88 6.60 -1.36
N VAL A 10 9.55 5.66 -2.24
CA VAL A 10 9.03 4.34 -1.90
C VAL A 10 9.93 3.27 -2.47
N TYR A 11 10.13 2.17 -1.73
CA TYR A 11 10.63 0.93 -2.32
C TYR A 11 9.50 -0.08 -2.41
N GLY A 12 9.16 -0.49 -3.64
CA GLY A 12 7.92 -1.21 -3.86
C GLY A 12 7.52 -1.41 -5.32
N TYR A 13 6.22 -1.62 -5.50
CA TYR A 13 5.54 -1.75 -6.79
C TYR A 13 4.52 -0.63 -6.98
N ASP A 14 4.47 -0.08 -8.18
CA ASP A 14 3.37 0.75 -8.64
C ASP A 14 2.22 -0.15 -9.10
N LEU A 15 1.10 -0.11 -8.37
CA LEU A 15 -0.09 -0.89 -8.68
C LEU A 15 -1.05 -0.13 -9.61
N GLY A 16 -0.81 1.15 -9.86
CA GLY A 16 -1.74 2.03 -10.56
C GLY A 16 -3.01 2.27 -9.77
N GLY A 17 -4.11 2.55 -10.46
CA GLY A 17 -5.42 2.77 -9.87
C GLY A 17 -6.39 3.32 -10.91
N ASP A 18 -7.69 3.27 -10.60
CA ASP A 18 -8.77 3.74 -11.49
C ASP A 18 -8.77 5.27 -11.68
N GLY A 19 -8.03 5.99 -10.84
CA GLY A 19 -7.97 7.45 -10.86
C GLY A 19 -7.21 8.07 -12.03
N ASP A 20 -6.23 7.37 -12.60
CA ASP A 20 -5.32 7.92 -13.59
C ASP A 20 -5.52 7.30 -14.98
N GLY A 21 -5.26 8.07 -16.05
CA GLY A 21 -5.43 7.61 -17.44
C GLY A 21 -4.56 6.42 -17.88
N ASP A 22 -3.69 5.92 -16.99
CA ASP A 22 -2.86 4.72 -17.18
C ASP A 22 -3.45 3.46 -16.52
N GLY A 23 -4.49 3.59 -15.67
CA GLY A 23 -5.23 2.50 -15.05
C GLY A 23 -4.43 1.64 -14.06
N TRP A 24 -4.97 0.45 -13.77
CA TRP A 24 -4.32 -0.57 -12.96
C TRP A 24 -3.07 -1.15 -13.65
N LYS A 25 -2.00 -1.36 -12.88
CA LYS A 25 -0.69 -1.85 -13.35
C LYS A 25 -0.39 -3.26 -12.86
N VAL A 26 -1.42 -4.08 -12.79
CA VAL A 26 -1.40 -5.51 -12.44
C VAL A 26 -1.99 -6.33 -13.59
N GLN A 27 -1.85 -7.65 -13.56
CA GLN A 27 -2.43 -8.52 -14.60
C GLN A 27 -3.92 -8.80 -14.36
N GLU A 28 -4.38 -8.66 -13.12
CA GLU A 28 -5.73 -8.98 -12.68
C GLU A 28 -6.71 -7.85 -13.01
N THR A 29 -6.77 -7.46 -14.28
CA THR A 29 -7.70 -6.44 -14.79
C THR A 29 -8.82 -7.07 -15.62
N ASP A 30 -9.98 -6.43 -15.64
CA ASP A 30 -11.11 -6.82 -16.48
C ASP A 30 -10.96 -6.36 -17.95
N GLU A 31 -12.02 -6.53 -18.76
CA GLU A 31 -12.00 -6.12 -20.18
C GLU A 31 -11.99 -4.60 -20.41
N TYR A 32 -12.27 -3.82 -19.37
CA TYR A 32 -12.29 -2.36 -19.39
C TYR A 32 -11.03 -1.74 -18.77
N GLY A 33 -10.14 -2.56 -18.20
CA GLY A 33 -8.93 -2.12 -17.52
C GLY A 33 -9.13 -1.76 -16.04
N GLY A 34 -10.33 -2.01 -15.49
CA GLY A 34 -10.62 -1.97 -14.05
C GLY A 34 -10.03 -3.18 -13.34
N LEU A 35 -10.00 -3.18 -12.01
CA LEU A 35 -9.48 -4.33 -11.27
C LEU A 35 -10.53 -5.45 -11.33
N ALA A 36 -10.12 -6.64 -11.76
CA ALA A 36 -11.02 -7.79 -11.78
C ALA A 36 -11.47 -8.14 -10.35
N GLU A 37 -12.64 -8.75 -10.21
CA GLU A 37 -13.17 -9.19 -8.91
C GLU A 37 -12.18 -10.09 -8.16
N LEU A 38 -11.81 -9.69 -6.95
CA LEU A 38 -10.94 -10.44 -6.04
C LEU A 38 -11.78 -10.97 -4.88
N ASP A 39 -11.39 -12.12 -4.29
CA ASP A 39 -12.11 -12.71 -3.16
C ASP A 39 -12.15 -11.81 -1.90
N TRP A 40 -11.31 -10.77 -1.86
CA TRP A 40 -11.16 -9.83 -0.76
C TRP A 40 -11.48 -8.37 -1.13
N PHE A 41 -11.70 -8.07 -2.40
CA PHE A 41 -11.98 -6.72 -2.88
C PHE A 41 -12.88 -6.72 -4.12
N ASP A 42 -13.90 -5.85 -4.07
CA ASP A 42 -14.86 -5.61 -5.12
C ASP A 42 -14.95 -4.10 -5.33
N GLU A 43 -14.48 -3.64 -6.50
CA GLU A 43 -14.43 -2.22 -6.89
C GLU A 43 -15.84 -1.63 -7.06
N GLU A 44 -16.85 -2.46 -7.37
CA GLU A 44 -18.24 -2.00 -7.51
C GLU A 44 -18.90 -1.74 -6.15
N HIS A 45 -18.27 -2.15 -5.04
CA HIS A 45 -18.79 -1.93 -3.71
C HIS A 45 -18.49 -0.50 -3.23
N PRO A 46 -19.50 0.38 -3.05
CA PRO A 46 -19.30 1.83 -2.86
C PRO A 46 -18.62 2.24 -1.54
N GLU A 47 -18.46 1.31 -0.60
CA GLU A 47 -17.75 1.50 0.67
C GLU A 47 -16.35 0.84 0.68
N ALA A 48 -15.94 0.18 -0.40
CA ALA A 48 -14.66 -0.52 -0.46
C ALA A 48 -13.52 0.45 -0.78
N ASP A 49 -12.86 0.96 0.27
CA ASP A 49 -11.56 1.60 0.11
C ASP A 49 -10.49 0.52 -0.18
N PHE A 50 -9.75 0.69 -1.28
CA PHE A 50 -8.74 -0.29 -1.69
C PHE A 50 -7.61 -0.42 -0.67
N CYS A 51 -7.19 0.69 -0.05
CA CYS A 51 -6.12 0.66 0.95
C CYS A 51 -6.53 -0.13 2.19
N ASP A 52 -7.73 0.11 2.71
CA ASP A 52 -8.29 -0.63 3.83
C ASP A 52 -8.50 -2.11 3.51
N ALA A 53 -8.96 -2.42 2.29
CA ALA A 53 -9.14 -3.81 1.83
C ALA A 53 -7.80 -4.57 1.76
N VAL A 54 -6.76 -3.94 1.21
CA VAL A 54 -5.39 -4.48 1.17
C VAL A 54 -4.84 -4.66 2.58
N GLU A 55 -4.95 -3.66 3.47
CA GLU A 55 -4.49 -3.76 4.86
C GLU A 55 -5.15 -4.94 5.57
N ARG A 56 -6.48 -5.06 5.45
CA ARG A 56 -7.24 -6.16 6.04
C ARG A 56 -6.82 -7.52 5.49
N ARG A 57 -6.61 -7.64 4.17
CA ARG A 57 -6.18 -8.90 3.54
C ARG A 57 -4.79 -9.31 4.02
N LEU A 58 -3.82 -8.39 4.04
CA LEU A 58 -2.46 -8.65 4.51
C LEU A 58 -2.43 -8.99 6.00
N LEU A 59 -3.23 -8.30 6.82
CA LEU A 59 -3.35 -8.57 8.24
C LEU A 59 -3.96 -9.95 8.52
N ALA A 60 -4.92 -10.39 7.71
CA ALA A 60 -5.49 -11.72 7.78
C ALA A 60 -4.48 -12.82 7.37
N VAL A 61 -3.85 -12.68 6.20
CA VAL A 61 -3.01 -13.73 5.61
C VAL A 61 -1.62 -13.80 6.23
N LEU A 62 -0.94 -12.64 6.37
CA LEU A 62 0.42 -12.56 6.90
C LEU A 62 0.44 -12.29 8.40
N GLY A 63 -0.48 -11.42 8.85
CA GLY A 63 -0.63 -11.09 10.26
C GLY A 63 -1.34 -12.18 11.07
N GLY A 64 -2.10 -13.08 10.43
CA GLY A 64 -2.89 -14.11 11.10
C GLY A 64 -4.01 -13.54 11.98
N PHE A 65 -4.52 -12.35 11.64
CA PHE A 65 -5.50 -11.63 12.46
C PHE A 65 -6.75 -11.30 11.65
N THR A 66 -7.86 -11.92 12.05
CA THR A 66 -9.18 -11.79 11.41
C THR A 66 -10.25 -11.34 12.41
N GLU A 67 -9.85 -10.87 13.59
CA GLU A 67 -10.79 -10.39 14.60
C GLU A 67 -11.41 -9.08 14.13
N GLU A 68 -12.73 -8.93 14.31
CA GLU A 68 -13.41 -7.65 14.11
C GLU A 68 -13.54 -6.93 15.45
N TRP A 69 -13.45 -5.60 15.40
CA TRP A 69 -13.68 -4.78 16.57
C TRP A 69 -15.15 -4.89 17.02
N THR A 70 -15.35 -5.11 18.32
CA THR A 70 -16.66 -5.04 18.97
C THR A 70 -16.60 -4.06 20.15
N GLU A 71 -17.74 -3.57 20.64
CA GLU A 71 -17.75 -2.63 21.78
C GLU A 71 -17.04 -3.23 23.03
N ASP A 72 -17.14 -4.54 23.21
CA ASP A 72 -16.48 -5.26 24.31
C ASP A 72 -14.96 -5.43 24.08
N ALA A 73 -14.49 -5.33 22.83
CA ALA A 73 -13.10 -5.57 22.45
C ALA A 73 -12.10 -4.60 23.11
N ARG A 74 -12.56 -3.41 23.51
CA ARG A 74 -11.74 -2.43 24.23
C ARG A 74 -11.18 -2.98 25.55
N ASN A 75 -11.91 -3.88 26.21
CA ASN A 75 -11.53 -4.45 27.49
C ASN A 75 -10.83 -5.82 27.37
N THR A 76 -10.70 -6.36 26.14
CA THR A 76 -10.12 -7.69 25.90
C THR A 76 -8.70 -7.66 25.33
N GLY A 77 -8.10 -6.47 25.19
CA GLY A 77 -6.75 -6.33 24.62
C GLY A 77 -6.69 -6.48 23.09
N TYR A 78 -7.79 -6.20 22.39
CA TYR A 78 -7.88 -6.26 20.93
C TYR A 78 -6.75 -5.48 20.25
N TYR A 79 -6.55 -4.21 20.64
CA TYR A 79 -5.53 -3.35 20.02
C TYR A 79 -4.11 -3.86 20.21
N ASP A 80 -3.82 -4.57 21.31
CA ASP A 80 -2.49 -5.15 21.51
C ASP A 80 -2.26 -6.35 20.56
N ARG A 81 -3.28 -7.17 20.32
CA ARG A 81 -3.22 -8.27 19.36
C ARG A 81 -3.16 -7.78 17.93
N GLU A 82 -3.97 -6.78 17.58
CA GLU A 82 -3.95 -6.12 16.28
C GLU A 82 -2.57 -5.52 16.02
N LYS A 83 -2.01 -4.77 16.98
CA LYS A 83 -0.66 -4.22 16.88
C LYS A 83 0.41 -5.30 16.72
N ALA A 84 0.30 -6.40 17.45
CA ALA A 84 1.22 -7.54 17.33
C ALA A 84 1.10 -8.24 15.96
N ALA A 85 -0.09 -8.26 15.36
CA ALA A 85 -0.32 -8.78 14.02
C ALA A 85 0.22 -7.82 12.95
N LYS A 86 -0.03 -6.51 13.07
CA LYS A 86 0.54 -5.48 12.20
C LYS A 86 2.06 -5.50 12.22
N ALA A 87 2.69 -5.78 13.36
CA ALA A 87 4.15 -5.91 13.45
C ALA A 87 4.73 -7.10 12.65
N ARG A 88 3.90 -8.09 12.28
CA ARG A 88 4.29 -9.20 11.37
C ARG A 88 4.10 -8.84 9.89
N VAL A 89 3.32 -7.80 9.59
CA VAL A 89 3.12 -7.31 8.23
C VAL A 89 4.13 -6.19 7.98
N HIS A 90 5.14 -6.47 7.17
CA HIS A 90 6.24 -5.54 6.91
C HIS A 90 6.01 -4.64 5.69
N VAL A 91 4.88 -4.78 5.03
CA VAL A 91 4.47 -4.01 3.86
C VAL A 91 3.22 -3.20 4.18
N LYS A 92 2.97 -2.15 3.40
CA LYS A 92 1.75 -1.35 3.42
C LYS A 92 1.45 -0.85 2.02
N VAL A 93 0.22 -0.41 1.81
CA VAL A 93 -0.17 0.32 0.60
C VAL A 93 -0.19 1.82 0.90
N GLU A 94 0.27 2.61 -0.06
CA GLU A 94 0.24 4.08 0.01
C GLU A 94 -0.50 4.63 -1.21
N THR A 95 -1.37 5.59 -0.97
CA THR A 95 -2.00 6.37 -2.03
C THR A 95 -1.04 7.47 -2.52
N HIS A 96 -0.97 7.67 -3.83
CA HIS A 96 -0.32 8.80 -4.46
C HIS A 96 -1.22 9.42 -5.53
N CYS A 97 -0.68 10.45 -6.21
CA CYS A 97 -1.39 11.35 -7.11
C CYS A 97 -2.32 12.31 -6.35
N SER A 98 -3.51 11.84 -5.96
CA SER A 98 -4.67 12.71 -5.74
C SER A 98 -5.82 11.96 -5.06
N ASP A 99 -6.55 12.61 -4.15
CA ASP A 99 -7.78 12.02 -3.57
C ASP A 99 -8.87 11.73 -4.63
N GLY A 100 -8.99 12.59 -5.65
CA GLY A 100 -10.00 12.45 -6.70
C GLY A 100 -9.60 11.50 -7.84
N ALA A 101 -8.38 10.99 -7.78
CA ALA A 101 -7.76 10.13 -8.78
C ALA A 101 -6.61 9.36 -8.09
N PRO A 102 -6.94 8.44 -7.16
CA PRO A 102 -5.91 7.75 -6.41
C PRO A 102 -5.21 6.72 -7.29
N SER A 103 -3.89 6.64 -7.12
CA SER A 103 -3.07 5.52 -7.56
C SER A 103 -2.34 4.95 -6.35
N TYR A 104 -1.98 3.67 -6.39
CA TYR A 104 -1.55 2.91 -5.22
C TYR A 104 -0.15 2.33 -5.38
N LEU A 105 0.65 2.43 -4.32
CA LEU A 105 1.97 1.81 -4.21
C LEU A 105 1.95 0.72 -3.15
N LEU A 106 2.36 -0.50 -3.50
CA LEU A 106 2.69 -1.52 -2.48
C LEU A 106 4.13 -1.31 -2.03
N ALA A 107 4.33 -1.03 -0.75
CA ALA A 107 5.59 -0.51 -0.21
C ALA A 107 6.07 -1.29 1.01
N VAL A 108 7.37 -1.57 1.07
CA VAL A 108 8.06 -2.03 2.29
C VAL A 108 8.78 -0.88 3.00
N ASN A 109 9.12 0.17 2.26
CA ASN A 109 9.72 1.38 2.78
C ASN A 109 9.07 2.61 2.15
N VAL A 110 8.79 3.62 2.97
CA VAL A 110 8.21 4.90 2.54
C VAL A 110 8.90 6.02 3.30
N THR A 111 9.47 6.95 2.56
CA THR A 111 9.97 8.22 3.10
C THR A 111 9.14 9.36 2.53
N THR A 112 8.51 10.15 3.39
CA THR A 112 7.66 11.27 2.99
C THR A 112 8.35 12.59 3.30
N ALA A 113 8.57 13.42 2.27
CA ALA A 113 8.94 14.82 2.44
C ALA A 113 7.68 15.69 2.31
N ARG A 114 7.40 16.47 3.36
CA ARG A 114 6.20 17.32 3.43
C ARG A 114 6.52 18.72 2.93
N ARG A 115 5.47 19.46 2.56
CA ARG A 115 5.61 20.85 2.11
C ARG A 115 6.37 21.71 3.14
N GLY A 116 7.53 22.22 2.73
CA GLY A 116 8.38 23.08 3.57
C GLY A 116 9.28 22.32 4.54
N ASP A 117 9.26 20.99 4.52
CA ASP A 117 10.07 20.12 5.37
C ASP A 117 10.88 19.15 4.48
N PRO A 118 12.04 19.60 3.96
CA PRO A 118 12.87 18.76 3.09
C PRO A 118 13.49 17.63 3.91
N VAL A 119 13.44 16.41 3.36
CA VAL A 119 14.06 15.23 3.95
C VAL A 119 15.36 14.92 3.21
N VAL A 120 16.44 14.71 3.97
CA VAL A 120 17.73 14.25 3.42
C VAL A 120 17.68 12.73 3.29
N ILE A 121 17.99 12.23 2.09
CA ILE A 121 18.02 10.80 1.80
C ILE A 121 19.47 10.29 1.86
N ASP A 122 19.70 9.31 2.72
CA ASP A 122 20.94 8.53 2.73
C ASP A 122 20.76 7.28 1.86
N VAL A 123 21.23 7.35 0.62
CA VAL A 123 21.08 6.27 -0.37
C VAL A 123 21.86 5.01 0.03
N ASP A 124 22.98 5.17 0.75
CA ASP A 124 23.78 4.03 1.21
C ASP A 124 23.05 3.27 2.32
N ASP A 125 22.38 4.00 3.23
CA ASP A 125 21.54 3.38 4.27
C ASP A 125 20.33 2.66 3.70
N LEU A 126 19.67 3.26 2.71
CA LEU A 126 18.56 2.63 2.00
C LEU A 126 18.99 1.34 1.29
N THR A 127 20.14 1.36 0.63
CA THR A 127 20.69 0.19 -0.06
C THR A 127 21.06 -0.92 0.93
N ARG A 128 21.70 -0.56 2.06
CA ARG A 128 22.04 -1.53 3.13
C ARG A 128 20.79 -2.14 3.74
N SER A 129 19.78 -1.33 4.03
CA SER A 129 18.51 -1.78 4.63
C SER A 129 17.78 -2.76 3.72
N ARG A 130 17.67 -2.44 2.42
CA ARG A 130 17.08 -3.33 1.40
C ARG A 130 17.71 -4.72 1.40
N LEU A 131 19.04 -4.77 1.44
CA LEU A 131 19.80 -6.02 1.38
C LEU A 131 19.78 -6.80 2.71
N ALA A 132 19.62 -6.13 3.85
CA ALA A 132 19.68 -6.78 5.17
C ALA A 132 18.34 -7.38 5.61
N ALA A 133 17.22 -6.93 5.03
CA ALA A 133 15.87 -7.26 5.47
C ALA A 133 15.02 -7.95 4.39
N ASP A 134 15.67 -8.49 3.35
CA ASP A 134 15.03 -9.27 2.27
C ASP A 134 13.73 -8.65 1.74
N TRP A 135 13.78 -7.34 1.49
CA TRP A 135 12.61 -6.53 1.09
C TRP A 135 11.89 -7.05 -0.15
N ASP A 136 12.64 -7.62 -1.09
CA ASP A 136 12.08 -8.18 -2.32
C ASP A 136 11.20 -9.41 -2.01
N ASP A 137 11.59 -10.25 -1.04
CA ASP A 137 10.82 -11.42 -0.60
C ASP A 137 9.57 -11.01 0.17
N LEU A 138 9.67 -9.99 1.04
CA LEU A 138 8.51 -9.43 1.76
C LEU A 138 7.44 -8.90 0.80
N LEU A 139 7.86 -8.21 -0.26
CA LEU A 139 6.94 -7.71 -1.29
C LEU A 139 6.35 -8.87 -2.13
N ALA A 140 7.14 -9.89 -2.44
CA ALA A 140 6.65 -11.08 -3.15
C ALA A 140 5.60 -11.85 -2.34
N GLU A 141 5.82 -12.03 -1.03
CA GLU A 141 4.87 -12.68 -0.12
C GLU A 141 3.56 -11.87 -0.02
N ALA A 142 3.67 -10.54 0.06
CA ALA A 142 2.51 -9.65 0.05
C ALA A 142 1.70 -9.74 -1.25
N LEU A 143 2.35 -9.72 -2.41
CA LEU A 143 1.69 -9.90 -3.70
C LEU A 143 0.98 -11.26 -3.80
N GLN A 144 1.62 -12.32 -3.29
CA GLN A 144 1.00 -13.64 -3.23
C GLN A 144 -0.23 -13.67 -2.32
N ALA A 145 -0.17 -13.00 -1.15
CA ALA A 145 -1.30 -12.90 -0.23
C ALA A 145 -2.49 -12.11 -0.82
N LEU A 146 -2.18 -11.10 -1.63
CA LEU A 146 -3.16 -10.29 -2.37
C LEU A 146 -3.65 -10.97 -3.65
N GLY A 147 -2.91 -11.96 -4.17
CA GLY A 147 -3.22 -12.57 -5.46
C GLY A 147 -3.02 -11.61 -6.64
N LEU A 148 -2.06 -10.69 -6.54
CA LEU A 148 -1.78 -9.68 -7.55
C LEU A 148 -0.44 -9.94 -8.25
N THR A 149 -0.39 -9.68 -9.56
CA THR A 149 0.80 -9.83 -10.39
C THR A 149 1.13 -8.48 -11.05
N PRO A 150 2.08 -7.70 -10.52
CA PRO A 150 2.45 -6.41 -11.11
C PRO A 150 3.02 -6.54 -12.52
N LEU A 151 2.75 -5.55 -13.37
CA LEU A 151 3.38 -5.42 -14.68
C LEU A 151 4.84 -4.96 -14.57
N GLN A 152 5.18 -4.27 -13.48
CA GLN A 152 6.56 -3.93 -13.13
C GLN A 152 7.35 -5.21 -12.81
N ALA A 153 8.48 -5.42 -13.50
CA ALA A 153 9.20 -6.70 -13.47
C ALA A 153 9.85 -7.07 -12.12
N ALA A 154 10.17 -6.08 -11.29
CA ALA A 154 10.84 -6.24 -10.00
C ALA A 154 10.57 -5.01 -9.12
N PRO A 155 10.63 -5.10 -7.79
CA PRO A 155 10.44 -3.94 -6.92
C PRO A 155 11.55 -2.92 -7.17
N ALA A 156 11.22 -1.64 -7.04
CA ALA A 156 12.15 -0.55 -7.36
C ALA A 156 11.94 0.65 -6.43
N TRP A 157 12.92 1.56 -6.43
CA TRP A 157 12.74 2.89 -5.87
C TRP A 157 11.82 3.71 -6.78
N ILE A 158 10.70 4.16 -6.24
CA ILE A 158 9.67 4.96 -6.90
C ILE A 158 9.64 6.32 -6.22
N LEU A 159 9.75 7.38 -7.01
CA LEU A 159 9.50 8.74 -6.55
C LEU A 159 8.11 9.16 -7.03
N ALA A 160 7.21 9.39 -6.08
CA ALA A 160 5.84 9.79 -6.35
C ALA A 160 5.50 11.11 -5.65
N SER A 161 4.42 11.75 -6.09
CA SER A 161 3.83 12.91 -5.43
C SER A 161 2.40 12.61 -5.03
N TYR A 162 1.97 13.20 -3.92
CA TYR A 162 0.59 13.15 -3.47
C TYR A 162 0.11 14.56 -3.15
N ALA A 163 -1.06 14.95 -3.68
CA ALA A 163 -1.66 16.26 -3.44
C ALA A 163 -2.99 16.10 -2.68
N ASP A 164 -3.07 16.73 -1.50
CA ASP A 164 -4.30 16.76 -0.69
C ASP A 164 -5.36 17.66 -1.34
N GLY A 165 -6.60 17.16 -1.46
CA GLY A 165 -7.81 17.96 -1.71
C GLY A 165 -8.06 18.35 -3.17
N PHE A 166 -9.02 17.67 -3.79
CA PHE A 166 -9.69 18.07 -5.02
C PHE A 166 -11.03 18.76 -4.72
#